data_AF-A0A2E4IDL4-F1
#
_entry.id   AF-A0A2E4IDL4-F1
#
_cell.length_a   1.000
_cell.length_b   1.000
_cell.length_c   1.000
_cell.angle_alpha   90.00
_cell.angle_beta   90.00
_cell.angle_gamma   90.00
#
_symmetry.space_group_name_H-M   'P 1'
#
loop_
_entity.id
_entity.type
_entity.pdbx_description
1 polymer ?
#
loop_
_entity_poly.entity_id
_entity_poly.type
_entity_poly.pdbx_seq_one_letter_code
_entity_poly.pdbx_strand_id
1 'polypeptide(L)'
;MAVLDITDKEKDISFSGIEHRLFIEGRGFDFRTFEISHQSIAKLELNGPEDPLYGILDFEEPRVIYVVSRLGKKELILQGCIIKEINGDKCHLSYSKLQL
;
A
#
# COMPACT_ATOMS: atom_id res chain seq x y z
N MET A 1 7.24 -32.31 0.04
CA MET A 1 7.60 -30.88 0.18
C MET A 1 7.73 -30.34 -1.23
N ALA A 2 6.72 -29.61 -1.72
CA ALA A 2 6.81 -28.96 -3.02
C ALA A 2 7.57 -27.65 -2.81
N VAL A 3 8.79 -27.59 -3.33
CA VAL A 3 9.50 -26.34 -3.56
C VAL A 3 8.76 -25.67 -4.70
N LEU A 4 8.02 -24.60 -4.41
CA LEU A 4 7.47 -23.74 -5.44
C LEU A 4 8.63 -22.90 -5.96
N ASP A 5 9.18 -23.32 -7.09
CA ASP A 5 9.97 -22.50 -8.00
C ASP A 5 9.18 -21.22 -8.31
N ILE A 6 9.53 -20.10 -7.65
CA ILE A 6 9.03 -18.77 -8.02
C ILE A 6 10.04 -18.19 -9.01
N THR A 7 10.00 -18.74 -10.21
CA THR A 7 10.61 -18.14 -11.41
C THR A 7 9.46 -17.77 -12.33
N ASP A 8 8.75 -16.67 -12.07
CA ASP A 8 8.15 -15.87 -13.14
C ASP A 8 7.51 -14.55 -12.63
N LYS A 9 8.14 -13.44 -13.07
CA LYS A 9 7.61 -12.08 -13.23
C LYS A 9 7.49 -11.20 -11.99
N GLU A 10 8.37 -10.19 -12.00
CA GLU A 10 8.05 -8.77 -11.79
C GLU A 10 6.60 -8.44 -12.18
N LYS A 11 5.64 -8.70 -11.31
CA LYS A 11 4.25 -8.29 -11.48
C LYS A 11 3.95 -7.24 -10.45
N ASP A 12 3.99 -5.99 -10.91
CA ASP A 12 3.42 -4.90 -10.13
C ASP A 12 2.00 -5.29 -9.69
N ILE A 13 1.76 -5.22 -8.38
CA ILE A 13 0.49 -5.59 -7.76
C ILE A 13 -0.33 -4.32 -7.66
N SER A 14 -1.56 -4.33 -8.14
CA SER A 14 -2.46 -3.19 -8.03
C SER A 14 -3.74 -3.56 -7.30
N PHE A 15 -4.20 -2.64 -6.45
CA PHE A 15 -5.46 -2.73 -5.75
C PHE A 15 -6.34 -1.53 -6.09
N SER A 16 -7.64 -1.78 -6.22
CA SER A 16 -8.66 -0.75 -6.38
C SER A 16 -9.37 -0.52 -5.06
N GLY A 17 -9.56 0.75 -4.67
CA GLY A 17 -10.31 1.09 -3.46
C GLY A 17 -11.82 0.88 -3.57
N ILE A 18 -12.32 0.54 -4.77
CA ILE A 18 -13.68 0.00 -4.95
C ILE A 18 -13.80 -1.34 -4.22
N GLU A 19 -12.80 -2.19 -4.35
CA GLU A 19 -12.80 -3.56 -3.82
C GLU A 19 -12.02 -3.70 -2.51
N HIS A 20 -11.17 -2.73 -2.18
CA HIS A 20 -10.23 -2.81 -1.08
C HIS A 20 -10.29 -1.57 -0.17
N ARG A 21 -9.77 -1.73 1.04
CA ARG A 21 -9.55 -0.65 2.01
C ARG A 21 -8.15 -0.80 2.60
N LEU A 22 -7.47 0.33 2.79
CA LEU A 22 -6.17 0.37 3.46
C LEU A 22 -6.36 0.48 4.96
N PHE A 23 -5.46 -0.13 5.71
CA PHE A 23 -5.39 0.07 7.16
C PHE A 23 -3.97 0.44 7.57
N ILE A 24 -3.88 1.50 8.37
CA ILE A 24 -2.62 1.98 8.97
C ILE A 24 -2.89 2.12 10.45
N GLU A 25 -2.10 1.44 11.29
CA GLU A 25 -2.26 1.46 12.76
C GLU A 25 -3.70 1.15 13.23
N GLY A 26 -4.38 0.25 12.51
CA GLY A 26 -5.76 -0.14 12.81
C GLY A 26 -6.84 0.84 12.34
N ARG A 27 -6.47 1.99 11.75
CA ARG A 27 -7.40 2.93 11.13
C ARG A 27 -7.59 2.59 9.67
N GLY A 28 -8.85 2.56 9.20
CA GLY A 28 -9.20 2.25 7.82
C GLY A 28 -9.30 3.50 6.95
N PHE A 29 -8.77 3.43 5.73
CA PHE A 29 -8.76 4.52 4.76
C PHE A 29 -9.23 4.04 3.39
N ASP A 30 -10.11 4.82 2.78
CA ASP A 30 -10.53 4.62 1.40
C ASP A 30 -9.54 5.33 0.47
N PHE A 31 -9.27 4.71 -0.68
CA PHE A 31 -8.33 5.20 -1.68
C PHE A 31 -8.92 4.96 -3.08
N ARG A 32 -8.25 5.40 -4.14
CA ARG A 32 -8.64 5.09 -5.53
C ARG A 32 -7.87 3.89 -6.04
N THR A 33 -6.55 4.02 -6.10
CA THR A 33 -5.64 2.99 -6.61
C THR A 33 -4.44 2.86 -5.72
N PHE A 34 -3.94 1.63 -5.58
CA PHE A 34 -2.71 1.35 -4.85
C PHE A 34 -1.86 0.38 -5.66
N GLU A 35 -0.78 0.89 -6.23
CA GLU A 35 0.14 0.17 -7.10
C GLU A 35 1.43 -0.11 -6.33
N ILE A 36 1.90 -1.34 -6.37
CA ILE A 36 3.09 -1.77 -5.64
C ILE A 36 4.02 -2.41 -6.65
N SER A 37 5.18 -1.79 -6.81
CA SER A 37 6.23 -2.31 -7.66
C SER A 37 7.26 -3.09 -6.85
N HIS A 38 7.83 -4.13 -7.47
CA HIS A 38 8.89 -4.96 -6.88
C HIS A 38 10.16 -4.18 -6.53
N GLN A 39 10.32 -2.97 -7.06
CA GLN A 39 11.47 -2.10 -6.78
C GLN A 39 11.39 -1.40 -5.42
N SER A 40 10.65 -1.97 -4.44
CA SER A 40 10.44 -1.35 -3.11
C SER A 40 9.75 0.02 -3.17
N ILE A 41 8.97 0.26 -4.23
CA ILE A 41 8.22 1.49 -4.46
C ILE A 41 6.75 1.14 -4.58
N ALA A 42 5.89 1.96 -3.97
CA ALA A 42 4.45 1.90 -4.16
C ALA A 42 3.88 3.30 -4.37
N LYS A 43 2.79 3.36 -5.13
CA LYS A 43 2.06 4.58 -5.46
C LYS A 43 0.63 4.43 -4.96
N LEU A 44 0.22 5.38 -4.15
CA LEU A 44 -1.11 5.43 -3.56
C LEU A 44 -1.83 6.67 -4.09
N GLU A 45 -2.96 6.49 -4.72
CA GLU A 45 -3.86 7.58 -5.10
C GLU A 45 -5.03 7.62 -4.12
N LEU A 46 -5.17 8.74 -3.44
CA LEU A 46 -6.23 9.00 -2.47
C LEU A 46 -7.46 9.60 -3.16
N ASN A 47 -8.57 9.66 -2.43
CA ASN A 47 -9.80 10.22 -2.98
C ASN A 47 -9.76 11.76 -3.07
N GLY A 48 -8.84 12.42 -2.36
CA GLY A 48 -8.60 13.86 -2.45
C GLY A 48 -7.35 14.32 -1.67
N PRO A 49 -6.93 15.59 -1.85
CA PRO A 49 -5.73 16.15 -1.24
C PRO A 49 -5.85 16.39 0.28
N GLU A 50 -7.06 16.36 0.84
CA GLU A 50 -7.33 16.59 2.28
C GLU A 50 -7.48 15.27 3.06
N ASP A 51 -6.95 14.16 2.54
CA ASP A 51 -7.12 12.87 3.17
C ASP A 51 -6.40 12.82 4.54
N PRO A 52 -7.08 12.39 5.62
CA PRO A 52 -6.47 12.19 6.93
C PRO A 52 -5.22 11.30 6.91
N LEU A 53 -5.08 10.47 5.88
CA LEU A 53 -3.88 9.67 5.62
C LEU A 53 -2.60 10.53 5.57
N TYR A 54 -2.66 11.74 5.04
CA TYR A 54 -1.50 12.64 4.96
C TYR A 54 -1.07 13.21 6.31
N GLY A 55 -2.01 13.41 7.25
CA GLY A 55 -1.67 13.82 8.61
C GLY A 55 -1.13 12.67 9.46
N ILE A 56 -1.31 11.43 9.01
CA ILE A 56 -0.84 10.22 9.69
C ILE A 56 0.49 9.79 9.12
N LEU A 57 0.63 9.79 7.79
CA LEU A 57 1.90 9.48 7.18
C LEU A 57 2.86 10.67 7.36
N ASP A 58 3.63 10.65 8.45
CA ASP A 58 4.78 11.54 8.60
C ASP A 58 5.93 11.06 7.70
N PHE A 59 6.69 11.98 7.12
CA PHE A 59 7.68 11.69 6.07
C PHE A 59 8.86 10.84 6.56
N GLU A 60 9.07 10.75 7.88
CA GLU A 60 10.26 10.12 8.45
C GLU A 60 9.98 8.82 9.23
N GLU A 61 8.72 8.51 9.55
CA GLU A 61 8.40 7.35 10.38
C GLU A 61 7.94 6.13 9.56
N PRO A 62 8.63 4.97 9.68
CA PRO A 62 8.24 3.76 8.98
C PRO A 62 6.93 3.19 9.53
N ARG A 63 5.93 3.03 8.64
CA ARG A 63 4.60 2.51 8.99
C ARG A 63 4.34 1.13 8.40
N VAL A 64 3.33 0.44 8.94
CA VAL A 64 2.80 -0.81 8.39
C VAL A 64 1.45 -0.52 7.74
N ILE A 65 1.33 -0.90 6.48
CA ILE A 65 0.11 -0.76 5.68
C ILE A 65 -0.46 -2.15 5.43
N TYR A 66 -1.76 -2.32 5.70
CA TYR A 66 -2.51 -3.51 5.35
C TYR A 66 -3.50 -3.19 4.23
N VAL A 67 -3.60 -4.06 3.24
CA VAL A 67 -4.71 -4.05 2.28
C VAL A 67 -5.65 -5.18 2.63
N VAL A 68 -6.92 -4.82 2.79
CA VAL A 68 -7.99 -5.76 3.11
C VAL A 68 -9.08 -5.58 2.06
N SER A 69 -9.53 -6.66 1.44
CA SER A 69 -10.70 -6.58 0.56
C SER A 69 -11.94 -6.23 1.37
N ARG A 70 -12.93 -5.60 0.74
CA ARG A 70 -14.20 -5.26 1.38
C ARG A 70 -15.01 -6.48 1.81
N LEU A 71 -14.63 -7.68 1.35
CA LEU A 71 -15.13 -8.96 1.84
C LEU A 71 -14.49 -9.39 3.18
N GLY A 72 -13.57 -8.59 3.73
CA GLY A 72 -12.90 -8.83 5.01
C GLY A 72 -11.66 -9.73 4.91
N LYS A 73 -11.22 -10.11 3.71
CA LYS A 73 -10.01 -10.92 3.53
C LYS A 73 -8.80 -10.01 3.48
N LYS A 74 -7.83 -10.27 4.35
CA LYS A 74 -6.53 -9.61 4.30
C LYS A 74 -5.75 -10.12 3.08
N GLU A 75 -5.31 -9.20 2.24
CA GLU A 75 -4.69 -9.55 0.95
C GLU A 75 -3.22 -9.16 0.87
N LEU A 76 -2.80 -8.15 1.64
CA LEU A 76 -1.41 -7.69 1.61
C LEU A 76 -1.00 -6.97 2.90
N ILE A 77 0.28 -7.11 3.23
CA ILE A 77 1.00 -6.33 4.24
C ILE A 77 2.23 -5.71 3.59
N LEU A 78 2.38 -4.39 3.73
CA LEU A 78 3.64 -3.69 3.51
C LEU A 78 4.17 -3.21 4.85
N GLN A 79 5.46 -3.43 5.06
CA GLN A 79 6.15 -3.00 6.28
C GLN A 79 7.27 -2.03 5.92
N GLY A 80 7.55 -1.09 6.83
CA GLY A 80 8.57 -0.08 6.62
C GLY A 80 8.18 0.93 5.54
N CYS A 81 6.89 1.23 5.42
CA CYS A 81 6.38 2.21 4.47
C CYS A 81 6.79 3.62 4.91
N ILE A 82 7.53 4.32 4.06
CA ILE A 82 7.99 5.70 4.27
C ILE A 82 7.56 6.52 3.05
N ILE A 83 6.91 7.66 3.26
CA ILE A 83 6.57 8.54 2.14
C ILE A 83 7.86 9.16 1.57
N LYS A 84 7.93 9.21 0.24
CA LYS A 84 8.97 9.93 -0.48
C LYS A 84 8.47 11.23 -1.09
N GLU A 85 7.22 11.25 -1.54
CA GLU A 85 6.64 12.40 -2.22
C GLU A 85 5.12 12.40 -2.09
N ILE A 86 4.54 13.60 -1.91
CA ILE A 86 3.10 13.83 -2.03
C ILE A 86 2.89 14.88 -3.11
N ASN A 87 2.08 14.56 -4.11
CA ASN A 87 1.70 15.47 -5.19
C ASN A 87 0.17 15.45 -5.35
N GLY A 88 -0.50 16.35 -4.65
CA GLY A 88 -1.96 16.44 -4.64
C GLY A 88 -2.62 15.22 -3.99
N ASP A 89 -3.34 14.43 -4.79
CA ASP A 89 -3.98 13.18 -4.35
C ASP A 89 -3.10 11.94 -4.55
N LYS A 90 -1.86 12.10 -5.03
CA LYS A 90 -0.91 11.01 -5.25
C LYS A 90 0.20 11.02 -4.20
N CYS A 91 0.46 9.85 -3.65
CA CYS A 91 1.50 9.60 -2.66
C CYS A 91 2.46 8.53 -3.19
N HIS A 92 3.74 8.85 -3.25
CA HIS A 92 4.81 7.89 -3.52
C HIS A 92 5.44 7.46 -2.20
N LEU A 93 5.52 6.15 -1.98
CA LEU A 93 6.06 5.58 -0.76
C LEU A 93 7.03 4.44 -1.07
N SER A 94 8.11 4.36 -0.30
CA SER A 94 9.00 3.21 -0.32
C SER A 94 8.60 2.22 0.75
N TYR A 95 8.80 0.92 0.55
CA TYR A 95 8.56 -0.10 1.57
C TYR A 95 9.77 -1.03 1.70
N SER A 96 9.99 -1.61 2.88
CA SER A 96 11.13 -2.51 3.10
C SER A 96 10.78 -3.99 2.92
N LYS A 97 9.50 -4.35 3.11
CA LYS A 97 9.05 -5.74 3.02
C LYS A 97 7.60 -5.83 2.56
N LEU A 98 7.34 -6.80 1.69
CA LEU A 98 6.02 -7.16 1.18
C LEU A 98 5.67 -8.59 1.58
N GLN A 99 4.44 -8.78 2.04
CA GLN A 99 3.88 -10.09 2.37
C GLN A 99 2.45 -10.17 1.82
N LEU A 100 2.19 -11.22 1.03
CA LEU A 100 0.88 -11.58 0.47
C LEU A 100 0.20 -12.63 1.36
#